data_AF-A0A6M4PDN5-F1
#
_entry.id   AF-A0A6M4PDN5-F1
#
_cell.length_a   1.000
_cell.length_b   1.000
_cell.length_c   1.000
_cell.angle_alpha   90.00
_cell.angle_beta   90.00
_cell.angle_gamma   90.00
#
_symmetry.space_group_name_H-M   'P 1'
#
loop_
_entity.id
_entity.type
_entity.pdbx_description
1 polymer ?
#
loop_
_entity_poly.entity_id
_entity_poly.type
_entity_poly.pdbx_seq_one_letter_code
_entity_poly.pdbx_strand_id
1 'polypeptide(L)'
;MSVLDLEDMAAWCLRQRWLGYTEDDPAWQRREFFPQLIEMYQSERPKELERERRKAEERDRQQELDRQRRESTRAAAYHVWLMRDMREWGRENGYAIGTRGRIPRKVIEAYKEAKGL
;
A
#
# COMPACT_ATOMS: atom_id res chain seq x y z
N MET A 1 -9.69 4.79 -34.54
CA MET A 1 -9.06 5.60 -33.49
C MET A 1 -10.08 6.62 -33.02
N SER A 2 -10.40 6.69 -31.74
CA SER A 2 -11.37 7.67 -31.19
C SER A 2 -10.67 9.01 -30.88
N VAL A 3 -11.42 10.08 -30.62
CA VAL A 3 -10.83 11.38 -30.22
C VAL A 3 -10.03 11.25 -28.91
N LEU A 4 -10.52 10.45 -27.96
CA LEU A 4 -9.83 10.16 -26.69
C LEU A 4 -8.52 9.38 -26.90
N ASP A 5 -8.46 8.55 -27.94
CA ASP A 5 -7.29 7.74 -28.30
C ASP A 5 -6.18 8.59 -28.93
N LEU A 6 -6.54 9.64 -29.69
CA LEU A 6 -5.60 10.62 -30.22
C LEU A 6 -4.97 11.49 -29.13
N GLU A 7 -5.72 11.82 -28.08
CA GLU A 7 -5.22 12.62 -26.96
C GLU A 7 -4.29 11.84 -26.03
N ASP A 8 -4.62 10.57 -25.72
CA ASP A 8 -3.69 9.70 -24.98
C ASP A 8 -2.42 9.44 -25.81
N MET A 9 -2.56 9.20 -27.12
CA MET A 9 -1.41 9.02 -28.01
C MET A 9 -0.53 10.28 -28.06
N ALA A 10 -1.12 11.47 -28.16
CA ALA A 10 -0.37 12.73 -28.05
C ALA A 10 0.34 12.81 -26.69
N ALA A 11 -0.37 12.66 -25.58
CA ALA A 11 0.28 12.71 -24.27
C ALA A 11 1.40 11.66 -24.12
N TRP A 12 1.21 10.46 -24.70
CA TRP A 12 2.18 9.39 -24.71
C TRP A 12 3.44 9.72 -25.52
N CYS A 13 3.28 10.27 -26.73
CA CYS A 13 4.41 10.67 -27.57
C CYS A 13 5.29 11.75 -26.91
N LEU A 14 4.74 12.70 -26.15
CA LEU A 14 5.55 13.70 -25.41
C LEU A 14 6.38 13.07 -24.29
N ARG A 15 5.87 12.00 -23.66
CA ARG A 15 6.62 11.28 -22.62
C ARG A 15 7.81 10.52 -23.19
N GLN A 16 7.78 10.18 -24.48
CA GLN A 16 8.88 9.52 -25.16
C GLN A 16 9.98 10.53 -25.51
N ARG A 17 10.84 10.81 -24.52
CA ARG A 17 11.96 11.79 -24.58
C ARG A 17 12.92 11.63 -25.77
N TRP A 18 12.95 10.47 -26.40
CA TRP A 18 13.84 10.16 -27.53
C TRP A 18 13.25 10.47 -28.90
N LEU A 19 11.96 10.82 -29.00
CA LEU A 19 11.30 11.14 -30.27
C LEU A 19 11.49 12.59 -30.71
N GLY A 20 12.03 13.48 -29.86
CA GLY A 20 12.34 14.86 -30.21
C GLY A 20 11.14 15.78 -30.49
N TYR A 21 9.91 15.28 -30.36
CA TYR A 21 8.69 16.09 -30.48
C TYR A 21 8.51 16.99 -29.26
N THR A 22 8.10 18.21 -29.54
CA THR A 22 7.69 19.19 -28.53
C THR A 22 6.26 19.64 -28.82
N GLU A 23 5.59 20.23 -27.83
CA GLU A 23 4.23 20.75 -28.02
C GLU A 23 4.17 21.84 -29.10
N ASP A 24 5.28 22.53 -29.36
CA ASP A 24 5.39 23.61 -30.33
C ASP A 24 5.61 23.15 -31.78
N ASP A 25 5.80 21.84 -32.01
CA ASP A 25 6.04 21.31 -33.36
C ASP A 25 4.77 21.46 -34.23
N PRO A 26 4.84 22.01 -35.46
CA PRO A 26 3.68 22.11 -36.35
C PRO A 26 2.97 20.79 -36.64
N ALA A 27 3.69 19.66 -36.68
CA ALA A 27 3.09 18.33 -36.82
C ALA A 27 2.31 17.91 -35.56
N TRP A 28 2.78 18.36 -34.39
CA TRP A 28 2.11 18.19 -33.10
C TRP A 28 0.78 18.96 -33.03
N GLN A 29 0.84 20.25 -33.35
CA GLN A 29 -0.31 21.17 -33.32
C GLN A 29 -1.42 20.72 -34.27
N ARG A 30 -1.05 20.13 -35.41
CA ARG A 30 -2.00 19.58 -36.40
C ARG A 30 -2.46 18.16 -36.10
N ARG A 31 -1.93 17.51 -35.05
CA ARG A 31 -2.18 16.09 -34.70
C ARG A 31 -1.91 15.15 -35.89
N GLU A 32 -0.95 15.52 -36.73
CA GLU A 32 -0.54 14.76 -37.91
C GLU A 32 0.48 13.69 -37.49
N PHE A 33 -0.02 12.64 -36.85
CA PHE A 33 0.83 11.53 -36.46
C PHE A 33 1.15 10.65 -37.66
N PHE A 34 2.44 10.44 -37.90
CA PHE A 34 2.91 9.54 -38.95
C PHE A 34 2.40 8.11 -38.72
N PRO A 35 2.10 7.33 -39.78
CA PRO A 35 1.66 5.94 -39.66
C PRO A 35 2.54 5.09 -38.73
N GLN A 36 3.86 5.31 -38.76
CA GLN A 36 4.82 4.61 -37.91
C GLN A 36 4.65 4.93 -36.42
N LEU A 37 4.28 6.17 -36.08
CA LEU A 37 3.99 6.55 -34.69
C LEU A 37 2.68 5.92 -34.21
N ILE A 38 1.68 5.84 -35.08
CA ILE A 38 0.40 5.17 -34.77
C ILE A 38 0.64 3.68 -34.51
N GLU A 39 1.39 3.00 -35.37
CA GLU A 39 1.75 1.59 -35.19
C GLU A 39 2.57 1.36 -33.91
N MET A 40 3.52 2.25 -33.63
CA MET A 40 4.33 2.20 -32.41
C MET A 40 3.45 2.39 -31.16
N TYR A 41 2.55 3.37 -31.15
CA TYR A 41 1.58 3.56 -30.06
C TYR A 41 0.70 2.32 -29.87
N GLN A 42 0.12 1.80 -30.94
CA GLN A 42 -0.76 0.63 -30.89
C GLN A 42 -0.05 -0.62 -30.35
N SER A 43 1.26 -0.76 -30.61
CA SER A 43 2.05 -1.91 -30.16
C SER A 43 2.66 -1.74 -28.76
N GLU A 44 3.14 -0.54 -28.41
CA GLU A 44 3.87 -0.30 -27.17
C GLU A 44 3.00 0.22 -26.03
N ARG A 45 1.98 1.04 -26.31
CA ARG A 45 1.11 1.60 -25.27
C ARG A 45 0.43 0.51 -24.43
N PRO A 46 -0.14 -0.57 -25.00
CA PRO A 46 -0.74 -1.63 -24.20
C PRO A 46 0.27 -2.35 -23.29
N LYS A 47 1.50 -2.54 -23.77
CA LYS A 47 2.58 -3.17 -22.98
C LYS A 47 3.00 -2.30 -21.82
N GLU A 48 3.07 -0.99 -22.02
CA GLU A 48 3.38 -0.02 -20.97
C GLU A 48 2.27 0.01 -19.91
N LEU A 49 1.01 0.11 -20.34
CA LEU A 49 -0.15 0.07 -19.43
C LEU A 49 -0.17 -1.22 -18.60
N GLU A 50 0.16 -2.37 -19.20
CA GLU A 50 0.31 -3.63 -18.48
C GLU A 50 1.43 -3.58 -17.43
N ARG A 51 2.58 -2.98 -17.75
CA ARG A 51 3.69 -2.79 -16.79
C ARG A 51 3.29 -1.85 -15.65
N GLU A 52 2.59 -0.76 -15.97
CA GLU A 52 2.06 0.18 -14.98
C GLU A 52 1.05 -0.50 -14.05
N ARG A 53 0.13 -1.30 -14.62
CA ARG A 53 -0.84 -2.08 -13.85
C ARG A 53 -0.15 -3.07 -12.93
N ARG A 54 0.82 -3.85 -13.44
CA ARG A 54 1.60 -4.79 -12.62
C ARG A 54 2.33 -4.09 -11.47
N LYS A 55 2.96 -2.93 -11.74
CA LYS A 55 3.61 -2.13 -10.71
C LYS A 55 2.60 -1.57 -9.70
N ALA A 56 1.42 -1.16 -10.14
CA ALA A 56 0.35 -0.71 -9.25
C ALA A 56 -0.12 -1.85 -8.36
N GLU A 57 -0.43 -3.02 -8.92
CA GLU A 57 -0.81 -4.21 -8.18
C GLU A 57 0.27 -4.65 -7.18
N GLU A 58 1.55 -4.56 -7.56
CA GLU A 58 2.67 -4.88 -6.67
C GLU A 58 2.79 -3.88 -5.52
N ARG A 59 2.63 -2.57 -5.80
CA ARG A 59 2.57 -1.54 -4.75
C ARG A 59 1.40 -1.76 -3.80
N ASP A 60 0.22 -2.08 -4.32
CA ASP A 60 -0.98 -2.32 -3.52
C ASP A 60 -0.80 -3.56 -2.62
N ARG A 61 -0.24 -4.65 -3.18
CA ARG A 61 0.13 -5.85 -2.42
C ARG A 61 1.15 -5.51 -1.33
N GLN A 62 2.17 -4.73 -1.64
CA GLN A 62 3.19 -4.34 -0.67
C GLN A 62 2.61 -3.46 0.44
N GLN A 63 1.74 -2.51 0.10
CA GLN A 63 1.05 -1.66 1.07
C GLN A 63 0.19 -2.48 2.03
N GLU A 64 -0.54 -3.48 1.53
CA GLU A 64 -1.36 -4.36 2.36
C GLU A 64 -0.49 -5.22 3.30
N LEU A 65 0.61 -5.78 2.81
CA LEU A 65 1.58 -6.51 3.65
C LEU A 65 2.18 -5.61 4.74
N ASP A 66 2.54 -4.37 4.41
CA ASP A 66 3.07 -3.41 5.37
C ASP A 66 2.03 -3.01 6.42
N ARG A 67 0.77 -2.86 6.00
CA ARG A 67 -0.36 -2.64 6.91
C ARG A 67 -0.51 -3.79 7.89
N GLN A 68 -0.55 -5.04 7.40
CA GLN A 68 -0.64 -6.23 8.24
C GLN A 68 0.53 -6.35 9.22
N ARG A 69 1.77 -6.03 8.77
CA ARG A 69 2.95 -5.99 9.66
C ARG A 69 2.81 -4.95 10.75
N ARG A 70 2.32 -3.75 10.44
CA ARG A 70 2.08 -2.69 11.43
C ARG A 70 1.01 -3.09 12.43
N GLU A 71 -0.09 -3.69 11.97
CA GLU A 71 -1.16 -4.19 12.82
C GLU A 71 -0.68 -5.32 13.73
N SER A 72 0.06 -6.30 13.19
CA SER A 72 0.68 -7.39 13.96
C SER A 72 1.67 -6.87 15.01
N THR A 73 2.52 -5.92 14.64
CA THR A 73 3.48 -5.28 15.55
C THR A 73 2.76 -4.55 16.68
N ARG A 74 1.69 -3.80 16.35
CA ARG A 74 0.86 -3.10 17.33
C ARG A 74 0.14 -4.06 18.26
N ALA A 75 -0.43 -5.15 17.73
CA ALA A 75 -1.09 -6.18 18.52
C ALA A 75 -0.10 -6.87 19.47
N ALA A 76 1.11 -7.18 19.01
CA ALA A 76 2.17 -7.74 19.84
C ALA A 76 2.60 -6.75 20.95
N ALA A 77 2.78 -5.47 20.62
CA ALA A 77 3.11 -4.44 21.60
C ALA A 77 2.00 -4.26 22.64
N TYR A 78 0.74 -4.24 22.21
CA TYR A 78 -0.42 -4.19 23.10
C TYR A 78 -0.48 -5.41 24.02
N HIS A 79 -0.25 -6.62 23.49
CA HIS A 79 -0.22 -7.84 24.28
C HIS A 79 0.90 -7.81 25.34
N VAL A 80 2.10 -7.36 24.98
CA VAL A 80 3.22 -7.18 25.93
C VAL A 80 2.87 -6.18 27.03
N TRP A 81 2.28 -5.04 26.66
CA TRP A 81 1.82 -4.04 27.60
C TRP A 81 0.76 -4.60 28.55
N LEU A 82 -0.28 -5.27 28.00
CA LEU A 82 -1.38 -5.83 28.76
C LEU A 82 -0.90 -6.89 29.76
N MET A 83 0.03 -7.76 29.36
CA MET A 83 0.62 -8.74 30.29
C MET A 83 1.39 -8.09 31.43
N ARG A 84 2.06 -6.95 31.18
CA ARG A 84 2.76 -6.19 32.23
C ARG A 84 1.75 -5.56 33.19
N ASP A 85 0.74 -4.89 32.64
CA ASP A 85 -0.31 -4.21 33.41
C ASP A 85 -1.08 -5.17 34.32
N MET A 86 -1.51 -6.32 33.78
CA MET A 86 -2.17 -7.37 34.56
C MET A 86 -1.33 -7.89 35.74
N ARG A 87 0.00 -8.01 35.58
CA ARG A 87 0.88 -8.45 36.67
C ARG A 87 1.05 -7.39 37.74
N GLU A 88 1.13 -6.14 37.34
CA GLU A 88 1.27 -5.00 38.24
C GLU A 88 -0.01 -4.85 39.06
N TRP A 89 -1.15 -4.74 38.38
CA TRP A 89 -2.47 -4.72 39.02
C TRP A 89 -2.69 -5.93 39.94
N GLY A 90 -2.34 -7.13 39.48
CA GLY A 90 -2.51 -8.33 40.29
C GLY A 90 -1.67 -8.31 41.58
N ARG A 91 -0.42 -7.79 41.52
CA ARG A 91 0.41 -7.63 42.72
C ARG A 91 -0.15 -6.59 43.68
N GLU A 92 -0.67 -5.48 43.17
CA GLU A 92 -1.34 -4.44 43.97
C GLU A 92 -2.61 -4.96 44.66
N ASN A 93 -3.32 -5.90 44.05
CA ASN A 93 -4.54 -6.51 44.57
C ASN A 93 -4.29 -7.79 45.38
N GLY A 94 -3.04 -8.04 45.79
CA GLY A 94 -2.68 -9.16 46.69
C GLY A 94 -2.59 -10.53 46.03
N TYR A 95 -2.60 -10.62 44.70
CA TYR A 95 -2.36 -11.88 44.01
C TYR A 95 -0.85 -12.21 43.95
N ALA A 96 -0.50 -13.43 44.37
CA ALA A 96 0.86 -13.96 44.20
C ALA A 96 1.13 -14.30 42.72
N ILE A 97 1.83 -13.39 42.03
CA ILE A 97 2.18 -13.54 40.60
C ILE A 97 3.68 -13.38 40.42
N GLY A 98 4.31 -14.34 39.74
CA GLY A 98 5.72 -14.25 39.37
C GLY A 98 6.00 -13.15 38.35
N THR A 99 7.27 -12.74 38.24
CA THR A 99 7.72 -11.73 37.25
C THR A 99 7.61 -12.22 35.80
N ARG A 100 7.62 -13.54 35.58
CA ARG A 100 7.56 -14.19 34.26
C ARG A 100 6.55 -15.35 34.25
N GLY A 101 6.37 -15.97 33.08
CA GLY A 101 5.52 -17.17 32.92
C GLY A 101 4.05 -16.88 32.65
N ARG A 102 3.17 -17.86 32.84
CA ARG A 102 1.73 -17.69 32.60
C ARG A 102 1.07 -16.90 33.73
N ILE A 103 0.15 -15.98 33.39
CA ILE A 103 -0.67 -15.27 34.39
C ILE A 103 -1.79 -16.22 34.85
N PRO A 104 -2.02 -16.40 36.16
CA PRO A 104 -3.09 -17.27 36.65
C PRO A 104 -4.47 -16.80 36.16
N ARG A 105 -5.33 -17.75 35.76
CA ARG A 105 -6.65 -17.46 35.18
C ARG A 105 -7.52 -16.58 36.08
N LYS A 106 -7.52 -16.84 37.39
CA LYS A 106 -8.23 -16.04 38.40
C LYS A 106 -7.88 -14.55 38.37
N VAL A 107 -6.62 -14.22 38.07
CA VAL A 107 -6.16 -12.83 37.97
C VAL A 107 -6.67 -12.20 36.69
N ILE A 108 -6.63 -12.95 35.57
CA ILE A 108 -7.12 -12.46 34.28
C ILE A 108 -8.61 -12.14 34.37
N GLU A 109 -9.40 -13.01 34.98
CA GLU A 109 -10.85 -12.81 35.16
C GLU A 109 -11.12 -11.59 36.07
N ALA A 110 -10.48 -11.51 37.24
CA ALA A 110 -10.63 -10.36 38.14
C ALA A 110 -10.16 -9.03 37.52
N TYR A 111 -9.09 -9.05 36.72
CA TYR A 111 -8.60 -7.87 36.01
C TYR A 111 -9.60 -7.41 34.95
N LYS A 112 -10.18 -8.33 34.17
CA LYS A 112 -11.20 -8.01 33.17
C LYS A 112 -12.43 -7.40 33.82
N GLU A 113 -12.90 -8.00 34.92
CA GLU A 113 -14.01 -7.48 35.70
C GLU A 113 -13.72 -6.06 36.23
N ALA A 114 -12.52 -5.83 36.80
CA ALA A 114 -12.14 -4.53 37.33
C ALA A 114 -11.95 -3.44 36.27
N LYS A 115 -11.53 -3.80 35.05
CA LYS A 115 -11.28 -2.87 33.94
C LYS A 115 -12.44 -2.75 32.96
N GLY A 116 -13.50 -3.55 33.11
CA GLY A 116 -14.63 -3.60 32.18
C GLY A 116 -14.26 -4.09 30.77
N LEU A 117 -13.35 -5.05 30.67
CA LEU A 117 -12.84 -5.63 29.42
C LEU A 117 -13.48 -6.98 29.06
#